data_AF-M2PJ27-F1
#
_entry.id   AF-M2PJ27-F1
#
_cell.length_a   1.000
_cell.length_b   1.000
_cell.length_c   1.000
_cell.angle_alpha   90.00
_cell.angle_beta   90.00
_cell.angle_gamma   90.00
#
_symmetry.space_group_name_H-M   'P 1'
#
loop_
_entity.id
_entity.type
_entity.pdbx_description
1 polymer ?
#
loop_
_entity_poly.entity_id
_entity_poly.type
_entity_poly.pdbx_seq_one_letter_code
_entity_poly.pdbx_strand_id
1 'polypeptide(L)'
;MEWTPKWMRLYVESRLQAMINVQITGHGGKNFFDRGHYPSEAPNGTAVEVAVNNSWEAAGVGPWAPFDQSFYLNLDLAVGGTSSWFPDNVGGKMWFDGSETAMINFAKAQNTT
;
A
#
# COMPACT_ATOMS: atom_id res chain seq x y z
N MET A 1 10.24 11.47 -7.70
CA MET A 1 10.22 11.13 -6.27
C MET A 1 11.61 11.32 -5.72
N GLU A 2 11.73 11.85 -4.51
CA GLU A 2 12.99 12.00 -3.77
C GLU A 2 12.75 11.70 -2.29
N TRP A 3 13.73 11.14 -1.60
CA TRP A 3 13.64 10.86 -0.18
C TRP A 3 14.97 11.08 0.53
N THR A 4 14.88 11.31 1.83
CA THR A 4 15.98 11.47 2.77
C THR A 4 15.60 10.76 4.08
N PRO A 5 16.53 10.59 5.04
CA PRO A 5 16.19 10.09 6.37
C PRO A 5 15.17 10.92 7.16
N LYS A 6 14.81 12.13 6.67
CA LYS A 6 13.86 13.03 7.34
C LYS A 6 12.53 13.17 6.61
N TRP A 7 12.51 13.10 5.28
CA TRP A 7 11.31 13.34 4.49
C TRP A 7 11.32 12.60 3.15
N MET A 8 10.13 12.40 2.58
CA MET A 8 9.91 11.88 1.23
C MET A 8 8.97 12.82 0.47
N ARG A 9 9.28 13.09 -0.80
CA ARG A 9 8.46 13.93 -1.68
C ARG A 9 8.16 13.25 -3.01
N LEU A 10 6.91 13.37 -3.42
CA LEU A 10 6.43 12.98 -4.74
C LEU A 10 5.88 14.21 -5.43
N TYR A 11 6.16 14.37 -6.71
CA TYR A 11 5.79 15.53 -7.49
C TYR A 11 5.48 15.11 -8.93
N VAL A 12 4.64 15.89 -9.59
CA VAL A 12 4.25 15.71 -11.01
C VAL A 12 4.84 16.86 -11.81
N GLU A 13 5.53 16.53 -12.91
CA GLU A 13 6.25 17.45 -13.82
C GLU A 13 7.40 18.26 -13.20
N SER A 14 7.14 19.05 -12.17
CA SER A 14 8.14 19.90 -11.52
C SER A 14 8.05 19.83 -10.00
N ARG A 15 9.13 20.19 -9.31
CA ARG A 15 9.16 20.28 -7.83
C ARG A 15 8.22 21.34 -7.26
N LEU A 16 7.67 22.21 -8.12
CA LEU A 16 6.77 23.32 -7.75
C LEU A 16 5.29 22.98 -7.95
N GLN A 17 4.97 21.91 -8.68
CA GLN A 17 3.61 21.47 -8.94
C GLN A 17 3.26 20.20 -8.14
N ALA A 18 2.07 20.22 -7.53
CA ALA A 18 1.42 19.09 -6.84
C ALA A 18 2.39 18.17 -6.07
N MET A 19 2.82 18.61 -4.88
CA MET A 19 3.77 17.88 -4.06
C MET A 19 3.07 17.15 -2.91
N ILE A 20 3.21 15.84 -2.86
CA ILE A 20 3.02 15.09 -1.61
C ILE A 20 4.33 15.20 -0.84
N ASN A 21 4.26 15.70 0.40
CA ASN A 21 5.41 15.83 1.29
C ASN A 21 5.14 15.07 2.59
N VAL A 22 5.93 14.03 2.83
CA VAL A 22 5.80 13.13 3.97
C VAL A 22 7.03 13.31 4.86
N GLN A 23 6.82 13.66 6.13
CA GLN A 23 7.87 13.54 7.14
C GLN A 23 7.99 12.07 7.55
N ILE A 24 9.23 11.58 7.66
CA ILE A 24 9.52 10.19 8.03
C ILE A 24 8.94 9.83 9.41
N THR A 25 8.95 10.79 10.34
CA THR A 25 8.39 10.62 11.69
C THR A 25 6.91 11.03 11.79
N GLY A 26 6.28 11.38 10.65
CA GLY A 26 4.87 11.78 10.58
C GLY A 26 4.50 12.91 11.55
N HIS A 27 3.20 13.01 11.82
CA HIS A 27 2.68 13.86 12.88
C HIS A 27 2.85 13.15 14.24
N GLY A 28 3.46 13.81 15.22
CA GLY A 28 3.71 13.23 16.55
C GLY A 28 5.04 12.51 16.71
N GLY A 29 5.94 12.54 15.72
CA GLY A 29 7.33 12.09 15.89
C GLY A 29 7.54 10.57 15.88
N LYS A 30 6.53 9.80 15.48
CA LYS A 30 6.53 8.33 15.49
C LYS A 30 7.18 7.72 14.24
N ASN A 31 7.93 6.64 14.40
CA ASN A 31 8.51 5.91 13.26
C ASN A 31 7.42 5.23 12.39
N PHE A 32 7.80 4.54 11.30
CA PHE A 32 6.81 3.85 10.44
C PHE A 32 6.09 2.70 11.16
N PHE A 33 6.79 1.95 12.01
CA PHE A 33 6.21 0.83 12.73
C PHE A 33 5.08 1.27 13.67
N ASP A 34 5.36 2.27 14.50
CA ASP A 34 4.42 2.83 15.49
C ASP A 34 3.18 3.45 14.83
N ARG A 35 3.29 3.88 13.58
CA ARG A 35 2.18 4.43 12.78
C ARG A 35 1.39 3.36 12.03
N GLY A 36 1.94 2.16 11.88
CA GLY A 36 1.31 1.06 11.15
C GLY A 36 0.15 0.41 11.89
N HIS A 37 -0.06 0.73 13.17
CA HIS A 37 -1.13 0.16 14.01
C HIS A 37 -1.17 -1.38 13.95
N TYR A 38 0.01 -2.01 13.94
CA TYR A 38 0.13 -3.46 13.94
C TYR A 38 -0.52 -4.06 15.20
N PRO A 39 -1.19 -5.22 15.10
CA PRO A 39 -1.71 -5.91 16.27
C PRO A 39 -0.56 -6.35 17.17
N SER A 40 -0.79 -6.48 18.48
CA SER A 40 0.26 -6.94 19.41
C SER A 40 0.69 -8.38 19.15
N GLU A 41 -0.19 -9.19 18.58
CA GLU A 41 0.02 -10.61 18.30
C GLU A 41 -0.50 -10.95 16.90
N ALA A 42 0.19 -11.83 16.19
CA ALA A 42 -0.20 -12.31 14.88
C ALA A 42 0.04 -13.82 14.73
N PRO A 43 -0.78 -14.53 13.95
CA PRO A 43 -0.56 -15.95 13.68
C PRO A 43 0.73 -16.15 12.86
N ASN A 44 1.64 -16.99 13.35
CA ASN A 44 2.86 -17.38 12.62
C ASN A 44 2.69 -18.73 11.89
N GLY A 45 1.49 -19.02 11.38
CA GLY A 45 1.18 -20.31 10.73
C GLY A 45 1.08 -21.52 11.67
N THR A 46 1.13 -21.30 12.98
CA THR A 46 0.87 -22.32 14.02
C THR A 46 -0.32 -21.90 14.89
N ALA A 47 -0.78 -22.78 15.78
CA ALA A 47 -1.85 -22.47 16.73
C ALA A 47 -1.43 -21.48 17.84
N VAL A 48 -0.18 -21.00 17.83
CA VAL A 48 0.35 -20.06 18.80
C VAL A 48 0.49 -18.69 18.14
N GLU A 49 -0.12 -17.69 18.76
CA GLU A 49 0.07 -16.29 18.37
C GLU A 49 1.46 -15.81 18.81
N VAL A 50 2.13 -15.05 17.95
CA VAL A 50 3.48 -14.55 18.20
C VAL A 50 3.43 -13.02 18.31
N ALA A 51 4.14 -12.48 19.29
CA ALA A 51 4.22 -11.04 19.50
C ALA A 51 4.79 -10.33 18.26
N VAL A 52 4.06 -9.32 17.77
CA VAL A 52 4.50 -8.49 16.65
C VAL A 52 5.38 -7.38 17.21
N ASN A 53 6.68 -7.57 17.07
CA ASN A 53 7.68 -6.59 17.47
C ASN A 53 8.18 -5.82 16.26
N ASN A 54 8.74 -4.64 16.50
CA ASN A 54 9.38 -3.86 15.46
C ASN A 54 10.61 -4.60 14.93
N SER A 55 10.50 -5.17 13.74
CA SER A 55 11.58 -5.95 13.11
C SER A 55 12.81 -5.11 12.77
N TRP A 56 12.66 -3.79 12.66
CA TRP A 56 13.75 -2.86 12.38
C TRP A 56 14.48 -2.40 13.65
N GLU A 57 13.85 -2.53 14.82
CA GLU A 57 14.46 -2.15 16.10
C GLU A 57 15.74 -2.97 16.40
N ALA A 58 15.70 -4.27 16.09
CA ALA A 58 16.84 -5.18 16.30
C ALA A 58 18.07 -4.82 15.43
N ALA A 59 17.87 -4.16 14.30
CA ALA A 59 18.96 -3.72 13.41
C ALA A 59 19.54 -2.35 13.81
N GLY A 60 19.04 -1.71 14.88
CA GLY A 60 19.53 -0.41 15.36
C GLY A 60 19.32 0.72 14.35
N VAL A 61 18.41 0.53 13.39
CA VAL A 61 18.15 1.49 12.31
C VAL A 61 17.17 2.56 12.77
N GLY A 62 17.37 3.77 12.24
CA GLY A 62 16.62 4.95 12.64
C GLY A 62 15.17 4.94 12.15
N PRO A 63 14.40 6.00 12.45
CA PRO A 63 12.96 6.09 12.15
C PRO A 63 12.59 6.02 10.65
N TRP A 64 13.59 6.04 9.75
CA TRP A 64 13.42 5.97 8.30
C TRP A 64 13.37 4.53 7.76
N ALA A 65 13.65 3.51 8.56
CA ALA A 65 13.38 2.12 8.17
C ALA A 65 11.88 1.92 7.87
N PRO A 66 11.51 1.21 6.78
CA PRO A 66 12.35 0.38 5.91
C PRO A 66 12.98 1.08 4.69
N PHE A 67 12.83 2.41 4.56
CA PHE A 67 13.37 3.19 3.42
C PHE A 67 14.83 3.60 3.63
N ASP A 68 15.57 2.80 4.39
CA ASP A 68 16.98 2.92 4.75
C ASP A 68 17.92 2.07 3.88
N GLN A 69 17.36 1.28 2.98
CA GLN A 69 18.08 0.40 2.05
C GLN A 69 17.60 0.57 0.61
N SER A 70 18.33 0.00 -0.36
CA SER A 70 17.91 -0.02 -1.75
C SER A 70 16.61 -0.81 -1.93
N PHE A 71 15.66 -0.26 -2.68
CA PHE A 71 14.37 -0.89 -2.96
C PHE A 71 13.97 -0.69 -4.43
N TYR A 72 13.00 -1.49 -4.87
CA TYR A 72 12.41 -1.37 -6.19
C TYR A 72 11.10 -0.57 -6.11
N LEU A 73 10.85 0.27 -7.11
CA LEU A 73 9.54 0.88 -7.32
C LEU A 73 8.77 0.01 -8.32
N ASN A 74 7.80 -0.75 -7.82
CA ASN A 74 6.86 -1.48 -8.66
C ASN A 74 5.68 -0.57 -9.01
N LEU A 75 5.31 -0.55 -10.28
CA LEU A 75 4.19 0.21 -10.81
C LEU A 75 3.26 -0.75 -11.53
N ASP A 76 2.06 -0.93 -10.98
CA ASP A 76 1.06 -1.84 -11.50
C ASP A 76 -0.23 -1.09 -11.87
N LEU A 77 -0.88 -1.55 -12.94
CA LEU A 77 -2.21 -1.09 -13.32
C LEU A 77 -3.22 -2.19 -12.99
N ALA A 78 -4.11 -1.91 -12.03
CA ALA A 78 -5.20 -2.79 -11.68
C ALA A 78 -6.53 -2.22 -12.18
N VAL A 79 -7.37 -3.09 -12.76
CA VAL A 79 -8.72 -2.74 -13.22
C VAL A 79 -9.70 -3.76 -12.67
N GLY A 80 -10.65 -3.30 -11.87
CA GLY A 80 -11.85 -4.06 -11.50
C GLY A 80 -11.63 -5.37 -10.74
N GLY A 81 -10.47 -5.63 -10.12
CA GLY A 81 -10.17 -6.91 -9.47
C GLY A 81 -11.25 -7.45 -8.51
N THR A 82 -11.24 -8.76 -8.25
CA THR A 82 -12.23 -9.46 -7.40
C THR A 82 -11.91 -9.40 -5.89
N SER A 83 -10.91 -8.62 -5.50
CA SER A 83 -10.37 -8.55 -4.13
C SER A 83 -11.12 -7.56 -3.23
N SER A 84 -12.31 -7.09 -3.63
CA SER A 84 -13.09 -6.05 -2.96
C SER A 84 -12.43 -4.68 -2.84
N TRP A 85 -11.21 -4.52 -3.36
CA TRP A 85 -10.55 -3.22 -3.51
C TRP A 85 -11.32 -2.31 -4.47
N PHE A 86 -11.94 -2.89 -5.51
CA PHE A 86 -12.85 -2.21 -6.42
C PHE A 86 -14.29 -2.60 -6.08
N PRO A 87 -15.06 -1.73 -5.40
CA PRO A 87 -16.41 -2.07 -4.98
C PRO A 87 -17.33 -2.38 -6.17
N ASP A 88 -18.21 -3.35 -5.99
CA ASP A 88 -19.24 -3.67 -6.97
C ASP A 88 -20.20 -2.48 -7.19
N ASN A 89 -20.70 -2.34 -8.42
CA ASN A 89 -21.56 -1.23 -8.84
C ASN A 89 -20.95 0.19 -8.72
N VAL A 90 -19.63 0.31 -8.53
CA VAL A 90 -18.91 1.60 -8.48
C VAL A 90 -17.94 1.73 -9.65
N GLY A 91 -17.81 2.94 -10.19
CA GLY A 91 -16.77 3.26 -11.19
C GLY A 91 -16.89 2.54 -12.53
N GLY A 92 -18.08 2.01 -12.86
CA GLY A 92 -18.31 1.26 -14.09
C GLY A 92 -17.65 -0.13 -14.10
N LYS A 93 -17.36 -0.69 -12.92
CA LYS A 93 -16.87 -2.07 -12.81
C LYS A 93 -17.86 -3.04 -13.48
N MET A 94 -17.34 -3.82 -14.42
CA MET A 94 -18.17 -4.61 -15.35
C MET A 94 -18.54 -6.00 -14.82
N TRP A 95 -18.07 -6.37 -13.62
CA TRP A 95 -18.35 -7.65 -12.98
C TRP A 95 -18.45 -7.52 -11.46
N PHE A 96 -19.06 -8.52 -10.82
CA PHE A 96 -19.13 -8.66 -9.37
C PHE A 96 -17.97 -9.50 -8.84
N ASP A 97 -17.49 -9.22 -7.63
CA ASP A 97 -16.38 -9.95 -7.00
C ASP A 97 -16.62 -11.47 -6.94
N GLY A 98 -17.84 -11.89 -6.57
CA GLY A 98 -18.23 -13.29 -6.43
C GLY A 98 -18.73 -13.96 -7.72
N SER A 99 -18.61 -13.29 -8.88
CA SER A 99 -19.16 -13.81 -10.13
C SER A 99 -18.27 -14.89 -10.74
N GLU A 100 -18.76 -16.14 -10.82
CA GLU A 100 -18.09 -17.24 -11.54
C GLU A 100 -17.87 -16.93 -13.03
N THR A 101 -18.66 -16.00 -13.59
CA THR A 101 -18.61 -15.57 -14.99
C THR A 101 -18.00 -14.18 -15.17
N ALA A 102 -17.18 -13.70 -14.23
CA ALA A 102 -16.59 -12.36 -14.25
C ALA A 102 -15.91 -12.00 -15.59
N MET A 103 -15.11 -12.93 -16.14
CA MET A 103 -14.46 -12.74 -17.44
C MET A 103 -15.45 -12.57 -18.61
N ILE A 104 -16.57 -13.30 -18.58
CA ILE A 104 -17.63 -13.20 -19.60
C ILE A 104 -18.33 -11.84 -19.47
N ASN A 105 -18.62 -11.40 -18.25
CA ASN A 105 -19.27 -10.12 -18.01
C ASN A 105 -18.40 -8.95 -18.46
N PHE A 106 -17.08 -9.03 -18.22
CA PHE A 106 -16.11 -8.10 -18.79
C PHE A 106 -16.17 -8.06 -20.33
N ALA A 107 -16.08 -9.22 -20.98
CA ALA A 107 -16.09 -9.29 -22.44
C ALA A 107 -17.40 -8.76 -23.06
N LYS A 108 -18.56 -9.03 -22.43
CA LYS A 108 -19.86 -8.50 -22.85
C LYS A 108 -19.93 -6.98 -22.72
N ALA A 109 -19.37 -6.41 -21.67
CA ALA A 109 -19.36 -4.97 -21.47
C ALA A 109 -18.48 -4.24 -22.51
N GLN A 110 -17.40 -4.86 -22.97
CA GLN A 110 -16.56 -4.34 -24.07
C GLN A 110 -17.28 -4.32 -25.42
N ASN A 111 -18.23 -5.23 -25.65
CA ASN A 111 -19.00 -5.33 -26.89
C ASN A 111 -20.21 -4.40 -26.95
N THR A 112 -20.25 -3.36 -26.11
CA THR A 112 -21.24 -2.29 -26.23
C THR A 112 -20.75 -1.27 -27.25
N THR A 113 -21.63 -0.96 -28.19
CA THR A 113 -21.39 -0.23 -29.44
C THR A 113 -21.06 1.24 -29.23
#